data_AF-A0A978TGZ6-F1
#
_entry.id   AF-A0A978TGZ6-F1
#
_cell.length_a   1.000
_cell.length_b   1.000
_cell.length_c   1.000
_cell.angle_alpha   90.00
_cell.angle_beta   90.00
_cell.angle_gamma   90.00
#
_symmetry.space_group_name_H-M   'P 1'
#
loop_
_entity.id
_entity.type
_entity.pdbx_description
1 polymer ?
#
loop_
_entity_poly.entity_id
_entity_poly.type
_entity_poly.pdbx_seq_one_letter_code
_entity_poly.pdbx_strand_id
1 'polypeptide(L)' 'MSITVGFILKRLASKLSVQEVLEASPELEEEDIRQTLNYAAWAVSDRIITIPSA' A
#
# COMPACT_ATOMS: atom_id res chain seq x y z
N MET A 1 -10.49 6.69 -11.68
CA MET A 1 -10.32 5.22 -11.69
C MET A 1 -10.58 4.68 -10.28
N SER A 2 -11.03 3.44 -10.13
CA SER A 2 -11.34 2.84 -8.82
C SER A 2 -10.42 1.67 -8.52
N ILE A 3 -9.23 1.94 -7.98
CA ILE A 3 -8.34 0.92 -7.43
C ILE A 3 -8.61 0.80 -5.93
N THR A 4 -8.59 -0.42 -5.40
CA THR A 4 -8.80 -0.65 -3.97
C THR A 4 -7.50 -0.47 -3.19
N VAL A 5 -7.58 0.13 -2.00
CA VAL A 5 -6.44 0.24 -1.06
C VAL A 5 -5.78 -1.12 -0.83
N GLY A 6 -6.59 -2.18 -0.69
CA GLY A 6 -6.10 -3.54 -0.48
C GLY A 6 -5.30 -4.11 -1.65
N PHE A 7 -5.57 -3.69 -2.88
CA PHE A 7 -4.78 -4.09 -4.04
C PHE A 7 -3.35 -3.53 -3.97
N ILE A 8 -3.23 -2.23 -3.68
CA ILE A 8 -1.93 -1.55 -3.59
C ILE A 8 -1.10 -2.11 -2.43
N LEU A 9 -1.71 -2.28 -1.25
CA LEU A 9 -1.02 -2.84 -0.08
C LEU A 9 -0.50 -4.27 -0.30
N LYS A 10 -1.25 -5.13 -1.00
CA LYS A 10 -0.82 -6.49 -1.34
C LYS A 10 0.42 -6.49 -2.24
N ARG A 11 0.50 -5.57 -3.20
CA ARG A 11 1.67 -5.42 -4.08
C ARG A 11 2.89 -5.00 -3.29
N LEU A 12 2.76 -3.97 -2.44
CA LEU A 12 3.84 -3.50 -1.57
C LEU A 12 4.31 -4.58 -0.59
N ALA A 13 3.40 -5.37 -0.03
CA ALA A 13 3.74 -6.48 0.87
C ALA A 13 4.50 -7.62 0.17
N SER A 14 4.40 -7.74 -1.15
CA SER A 14 5.04 -8.81 -1.94
C SER A 14 6.53 -8.56 -2.23
N LYS A 15 7.20 -7.70 -1.44
CA LYS A 15 8.60 -7.24 -1.60
C LYS A 15 8.88 -6.41 -2.87
N LEU A 16 7.84 -5.90 -3.53
CA LEU A 16 8.02 -4.95 -4.63
C LEU A 16 8.35 -3.57 -4.06
N SER A 17 9.35 -2.90 -4.66
CA SER A 17 9.58 -1.48 -4.44
C SER A 17 8.44 -0.64 -5.02
N VAL A 18 8.29 0.60 -4.53
CA VAL A 18 7.28 1.54 -5.05
C VAL A 18 7.39 1.72 -6.56
N GLN A 19 8.62 1.80 -7.08
CA GLN A 19 8.86 1.91 -8.52
C GLN A 19 8.38 0.67 -9.28
N GLU A 20 8.69 -0.53 -8.81
CA GLU A 20 8.22 -1.77 -9.46
C GLU A 20 6.69 -1.90 -9.44
N VAL A 21 6.02 -1.39 -8.39
CA VAL A 21 4.55 -1.36 -8.32
C VAL A 21 3.96 -0.40 -9.36
N LEU A 22 4.58 0.76 -9.56
CA LEU A 22 4.19 1.75 -10.58
C LEU A 22 4.44 1.22 -12.00
N GLU A 23 5.58 0.56 -12.24
CA GLU A 23 5.89 -0.05 -13.53
C GLU A 23 4.93 -1.20 -13.87
N ALA A 24 4.53 -1.99 -12.87
CA ALA A 24 3.60 -3.10 -13.04
C ALA A 24 2.13 -2.67 -13.20
N SER A 25 1.81 -1.40 -12.87
CA SER A 25 0.45 -0.86 -12.91
C SER A 25 0.48 0.54 -13.56
N PRO A 26 0.51 0.63 -14.90
CA PRO A 26 0.60 1.90 -15.64
C PRO A 26 -0.50 2.91 -15.30
N GLU A 27 -1.56 2.42 -14.69
CA GLU A 27 -2.71 3.19 -14.28
C GLU A 27 -2.59 3.78 -12.85
N LEU A 28 -1.57 3.39 -12.07
CA LEU A 28 -1.29 3.95 -10.74
C LEU A 28 -0.35 5.16 -10.83
N GLU A 29 -0.70 6.20 -10.09
CA GLU A 29 0.20 7.33 -9.86
C GLU A 29 0.93 7.19 -8.51
N GLU A 30 2.07 7.86 -8.37
CA GLU A 30 2.80 7.90 -7.09
C GLU A 30 1.91 8.45 -5.96
N GLU A 31 1.05 9.43 -6.29
CA GLU A 31 0.10 10.01 -5.34
C GLU A 31 -0.91 8.97 -4.83
N ASP A 32 -1.37 8.04 -5.67
CA ASP A 32 -2.29 6.98 -5.23
C ASP A 32 -1.65 6.08 -4.17
N ILE A 33 -0.36 5.78 -4.34
CA ILE A 33 0.41 5.00 -3.36
C ILE A 33 0.55 5.79 -2.06
N ARG A 34 0.88 7.08 -2.14
CA ARG A 34 1.01 7.94 -0.97
C ARG A 34 -0.31 8.07 -0.20
N GLN A 35 -1.42 8.31 -0.90
CA GLN A 35 -2.76 8.38 -0.32
C GLN A 35 -3.16 7.04 0.32
N THR A 36 -2.86 5.93 -0.34
CA THR A 36 -3.11 4.58 0.19
C THR A 36 -2.35 4.35 1.49
N LEU A 37 -1.08 4.70 1.55
CA LEU A 37 -0.26 4.52 2.75
C LEU A 37 -0.73 5.42 3.90
N ASN A 38 -1.08 6.68 3.62
CA ASN A 38 -1.67 7.57 4.61
C ASN A 38 -2.99 7.02 5.16
N TYR A 39 -3.86 6.53 4.28
CA TYR A 39 -5.12 5.91 4.68
C TYR A 39 -4.87 4.64 5.51
N ALA A 40 -3.92 3.79 5.11
CA ALA A 40 -3.58 2.57 5.85
C ALA A 40 -3.05 2.90 7.25
N ALA A 41 -2.15 3.89 7.36
CA ALA A 41 -1.62 4.36 8.64
C ALA A 41 -2.71 4.92 9.56
N TRP A 42 -3.63 5.73 9.01
CA TRP A 42 -4.79 6.21 9.73
C TRP A 42 -5.76 5.08 10.14
N ALA A 43 -6.02 4.11 9.24
CA ALA A 43 -6.97 3.03 9.52
C ALA A 43 -6.53 2.10 10.67
N VAL A 44 -5.22 2.05 10.96
CA VAL A 44 -4.64 1.26 12.04
C VAL A 44 -4.13 2.09 13.21
N SER A 45 -4.29 3.42 13.20
CA SER A 45 -3.70 4.31 14.22
C SER A 45 -4.15 3.98 15.64
N ASP A 46 -5.40 3.55 15.80
CA ASP A 46 -6.00 3.23 17.10
C ASP A 46 -5.93 1.74 17.43
N ARG A 47 -5.17 0.96 16.66
CA ARG A 47 -5.07 -0.50 16.80
C ARG A 47 -3.64 -0.90 17.17
N ILE A 48 -3.51 -1.64 18.26
CA ILE A 48 -2.26 -2.31 18.60
C ILE A 48 -2.31 -3.71 17.99
N ILE A 49 -1.45 -3.95 17.00
CA ILE A 49 -1.33 -5.24 16.32
C ILE A 49 0.05 -5.81 16.66
N THR A 50 0.08 -6.98 17.29
CA THR A 50 1.33 -7.70 17.54
C THR A 50 1.81 -8.32 16.25
N ILE A 51 3.01 -7.94 15.81
CA ILE A 51 3.64 -8.51 14.62
C ILE A 51 4.57 -9.65 15.09
N PRO A 52 4.44 -10.88 14.58
CA PRO A 52 5.40 -11.93 14.88
C PRO A 52 6.79 -11.51 14.37
N SER A 53 7.85 -11.77 15.15
CA SER A 53 9.21 -11.51 14.65
C SER A 53 9.50 -12.42 13.47
N ALA A 54 10.28 -11.90 12.51
CA ALA A 54 10.79 -12.66 11.37
C ALA A 54 11.68 -13.83 11.80
#